data_AF-A0A3D4RKZ0-F1
#
_entry.id   AF-A0A3D4RKZ0-F1
#
_cell.length_a   1.000
_cell.length_b   1.000
_cell.length_c   1.000
_cell.angle_alpha   90.00
_cell.angle_beta   90.00
_cell.angle_gamma   90.00
#
_symmetry.space_group_name_H-M   'P 1'
#
loop_
_entity.id
_entity.type
_entity.pdbx_description
1 polymer ?
#
loop_
_entity_poly.entity_id
_entity_poly.type
_entity_poly.pdbx_seq_one_letter_code
_entity_poly.pdbx_strand_id
1 'polypeptide(L)'
;MALGMIGSAIASLATGFSHLAWWKDILVIVAILLIISGPSMIMAWMKLRKRNIAPLLNGNGWAVNASSTISIPFGATLTDTAKFPVLKLQDPYAKKGLPVWKRVCISLAASVVLIIGLWLGNLLAWAKLPSPLFHKNKATTEQVVTIDTPVSTDET
;
A
#
# COMPACT_ATOMS: atom_id res chain seq x y z
N MET A 1 -38.06 -14.57 -70.72
CA MET A 1 -37.35 -13.26 -70.62
C MET A 1 -36.31 -13.21 -69.50
N ALA A 2 -36.57 -13.73 -68.29
CA ALA A 2 -35.63 -13.62 -67.16
C ALA A 2 -34.27 -14.35 -67.36
N LEU A 3 -34.28 -15.57 -67.90
CA LEU A 3 -33.05 -16.36 -68.10
C LEU A 3 -32.09 -15.69 -69.12
N GLY A 4 -32.64 -15.09 -70.17
CA GLY A 4 -31.86 -14.35 -71.18
C GLY A 4 -31.19 -13.11 -70.60
N MET A 5 -31.80 -12.44 -69.62
CA MET A 5 -31.20 -11.28 -68.95
C MET A 5 -30.04 -11.69 -68.03
N ILE A 6 -30.16 -12.81 -67.29
CA ILE A 6 -29.02 -13.37 -66.54
C ILE A 6 -27.89 -13.76 -67.50
N GLY A 7 -28.20 -14.43 -68.60
CA GLY A 7 -27.21 -14.80 -69.62
C GLY A 7 -26.50 -13.60 -70.21
N SER A 8 -27.25 -12.53 -70.53
CA SER A 8 -26.69 -11.28 -71.02
C SER A 8 -25.84 -10.55 -69.97
N ALA A 9 -26.22 -10.58 -68.69
CA ALA A 9 -25.44 -9.99 -67.60
C ALA A 9 -24.11 -10.73 -67.35
N ILE A 10 -24.10 -12.07 -67.44
CA ILE A 10 -22.86 -12.85 -67.32
C ILE A 10 -21.96 -12.63 -68.54
N ALA A 11 -22.55 -12.60 -69.74
CA ALA A 11 -21.82 -12.33 -70.97
C ALA A 11 -21.18 -10.93 -70.97
N SER A 12 -21.89 -9.91 -70.46
CA SER A 12 -21.36 -8.54 -70.36
C SER A 12 -20.24 -8.40 -69.34
N LEU A 13 -20.26 -9.18 -68.25
CA LEU A 13 -19.14 -9.28 -67.32
C LEU A 13 -17.91 -9.90 -67.99
N ALA A 14 -18.09 -11.03 -68.68
CA ALA A 14 -16.99 -11.73 -69.36
C ALA A 14 -16.34 -10.88 -70.46
N THR A 15 -17.13 -10.15 -71.24
CA THR A 15 -16.60 -9.21 -72.25
C THR A 15 -15.92 -8.01 -71.59
N GLY A 16 -16.44 -7.52 -70.45
CA GLY A 16 -15.82 -6.46 -69.65
C GLY A 16 -14.42 -6.84 -69.16
N PHE A 17 -14.24 -8.06 -68.64
CA PHE A 17 -12.92 -8.57 -68.24
C PHE A 17 -11.97 -8.77 -69.43
N SER A 18 -12.48 -9.22 -70.58
CA SER A 18 -11.67 -9.44 -71.78
C SER A 18 -11.11 -8.16 -72.41
N HIS A 19 -11.77 -7.02 -72.17
CA HIS A 19 -11.37 -5.70 -72.69
C HIS A 19 -10.51 -4.90 -71.69
N LEU A 20 -10.21 -5.47 -70.52
CA LEU A 20 -9.47 -4.81 -69.47
C LEU A 20 -7.95 -4.98 -69.69
N ALA A 21 -7.19 -3.89 -69.47
CA ALA A 21 -5.73 -3.99 -69.40
C ALA A 21 -5.34 -4.73 -68.11
N TRP A 22 -4.26 -5.52 -68.14
CA TRP A 22 -3.85 -6.41 -67.04
C TRP A 22 -3.77 -5.75 -65.64
N TRP A 23 -3.41 -4.46 -65.56
CA TRP A 23 -3.41 -3.70 -64.30
C TRP A 23 -4.81 -3.53 -63.67
N LYS A 24 -5.84 -3.45 -64.51
CA LYS A 24 -7.22 -3.29 -64.04
C LYS A 24 -7.75 -4.57 -63.40
N ASP A 25 -7.27 -5.75 -63.79
CA ASP A 25 -7.64 -7.02 -63.14
C ASP A 25 -7.20 -7.03 -61.67
N ILE A 26 -6.01 -6.51 -61.37
CA ILE A 26 -5.52 -6.33 -59.99
C ILE A 26 -6.42 -5.35 -59.22
N LEU A 27 -6.85 -4.25 -59.86
CA LEU A 27 -7.75 -3.27 -59.26
C LEU A 27 -9.12 -3.90 -58.96
N VAL A 28 -9.64 -4.78 -59.82
CA VAL A 28 -10.88 -5.51 -59.55
C VAL A 28 -10.74 -6.39 -58.31
N ILE A 29 -9.62 -7.10 -58.14
CA ILE A 29 -9.37 -7.91 -56.94
C ILE A 29 -9.36 -7.02 -55.69
N VAL A 30 -8.66 -5.89 -55.73
CA VAL A 30 -8.63 -4.92 -54.63
C VAL A 30 -10.03 -4.36 -54.35
N ALA A 31 -10.82 -4.06 -55.38
CA ALA A 31 -12.17 -3.54 -55.24
C ALA A 31 -13.11 -4.57 -54.60
N ILE A 32 -13.03 -5.84 -55.00
CA ILE A 32 -13.78 -6.94 -54.37
C ILE A 32 -13.38 -7.08 -52.90
N LEU A 33 -12.08 -7.10 -52.60
CA LEU A 33 -11.59 -7.14 -51.22
C LEU A 33 -12.09 -5.94 -50.42
N LEU A 34 -12.06 -4.74 -50.99
CA LEU A 34 -12.51 -3.51 -50.33
C LEU A 34 -14.03 -3.52 -50.12
N ILE A 35 -14.82 -4.04 -51.05
CA ILE A 35 -16.28 -4.17 -50.90
C ILE A 35 -16.62 -5.14 -49.78
N ILE A 36 -15.91 -6.27 -49.68
CA ILE A 36 -16.17 -7.28 -48.65
C ILE A 36 -15.67 -6.81 -47.27
N SER A 37 -14.43 -6.30 -47.20
CA SER A 37 -13.76 -5.96 -45.94
C SER A 37 -13.97 -4.52 -45.48
N GLY A 38 -14.15 -3.58 -46.42
CA GLY A 38 -14.32 -2.16 -46.17
C GLY A 38 -15.41 -1.82 -45.16
N PRO A 39 -16.66 -2.35 -45.25
CA PRO A 39 -17.69 -2.03 -44.27
C PRO A 39 -17.31 -2.50 -42.86
N SER A 40 -16.69 -3.67 -42.74
CA SER A 40 -16.22 -4.20 -41.45
C SER A 40 -15.09 -3.34 -40.86
N MET A 41 -14.15 -2.91 -41.69
CA MET A 41 -13.04 -2.06 -41.28
C MET A 41 -13.51 -0.68 -40.82
N ILE A 42 -14.46 -0.08 -41.54
CA ILE A 42 -15.08 1.20 -41.16
C ILE A 42 -15.80 1.05 -39.81
N MET A 43 -16.59 -0.01 -39.63
CA MET A 43 -17.27 -0.28 -38.35
C MET A 43 -16.27 -0.47 -37.20
N ALA A 44 -15.22 -1.24 -37.41
CA ALA A 44 -14.15 -1.45 -36.42
C ALA A 44 -13.44 -0.13 -36.08
N TRP A 45 -13.11 0.68 -37.08
CA TRP A 45 -12.47 1.98 -36.90
C TRP A 45 -13.35 2.94 -36.07
N MET A 46 -14.65 3.02 -36.39
CA MET A 46 -15.61 3.83 -35.63
C MET A 46 -15.73 3.36 -34.18
N LYS A 47 -15.65 2.04 -33.92
CA LYS A 47 -15.72 1.47 -32.57
C LYS A 47 -14.46 1.75 -31.76
N LEU A 48 -13.27 1.64 -32.36
CA LEU A 48 -11.98 1.91 -31.71
C LEU A 48 -11.81 3.39 -31.32
N ARG A 49 -12.38 4.32 -32.10
CA ARG A 49 -12.31 5.77 -31.81
C ARG A 49 -13.15 6.20 -30.62
N LYS A 50 -14.09 5.36 -30.17
CA LYS A 50 -14.94 5.58 -28.98
C LYS A 50 -14.43 4.83 -27.74
N ARG A 51 -13.13 4.53 -27.65
CA ARG A 51 -12.55 3.80 -26.51
C ARG A 51 -12.63 4.60 -25.22
N ASN A 52 -13.23 3.99 -24.20
CA ASN A 52 -13.23 4.44 -22.81
C ASN A 52 -12.21 3.60 -22.03
N ILE A 53 -11.32 4.24 -21.27
CA ILE A 53 -10.30 3.55 -20.46
C ILE A 53 -10.77 3.18 -19.07
N ALA A 54 -11.94 3.66 -18.63
CA ALA A 54 -12.48 3.34 -17.32
C ALA A 54 -12.67 1.82 -17.10
N PRO A 55 -13.18 1.01 -18.06
CA PRO A 55 -13.23 -0.44 -17.91
C PRO A 55 -11.85 -1.08 -17.80
N LEU A 56 -10.85 -0.53 -18.51
CA LEU A 56 -9.48 -1.04 -18.48
C LEU A 56 -8.83 -0.78 -17.11
N LEU A 57 -8.98 0.43 -16.56
CA LEU A 57 -8.46 0.77 -15.24
C LEU A 57 -9.18 -0.01 -14.14
N ASN A 58 -10.50 -0.14 -14.23
CA ASN A 58 -11.30 -0.91 -13.28
C ASN A 58 -10.86 -2.39 -13.24
N GLY A 59 -10.52 -2.96 -14.40
CA GLY A 59 -9.94 -4.31 -14.49
C GLY A 59 -8.53 -4.45 -13.92
N ASN A 60 -7.75 -3.37 -13.89
CA ASN A 60 -6.42 -3.32 -13.28
C ASN A 60 -6.45 -2.96 -11.77
N GLY A 61 -7.64 -2.88 -11.15
CA GLY A 61 -7.79 -2.52 -9.74
C GLY A 61 -7.75 -1.01 -9.45
N TRP A 62 -7.60 -0.19 -10.49
CA TRP A 62 -7.74 1.26 -10.40
C TRP A 62 -9.21 1.63 -10.59
N ALA A 63 -9.94 1.77 -9.48
CA ALA A 63 -11.36 2.15 -9.51
C ALA A 63 -11.50 3.63 -9.90
N VAL A 64 -11.79 3.90 -11.18
CA VAL A 64 -12.05 5.24 -11.69
C VAL A 64 -13.53 5.38 -12.04
N ASN A 65 -14.25 6.23 -11.30
CA ASN A 65 -15.67 6.53 -11.51
C ASN A 65 -15.86 7.73 -12.45
N ALA A 66 -15.28 7.65 -13.64
CA ALA A 66 -15.38 8.71 -14.65
C ALA A 66 -15.47 8.10 -16.05
N SER A 67 -16.24 8.73 -16.94
CA SER A 67 -16.23 8.39 -18.36
C SER A 67 -14.98 8.98 -19.02
N SER A 68 -13.86 8.26 -18.91
CA SER A 68 -12.57 8.70 -19.45
C SER A 68 -12.40 8.16 -20.87
N THR A 69 -12.92 8.91 -21.84
CA THR A 69 -12.67 8.63 -23.26
C THR A 69 -11.26 9.09 -23.63
N ILE A 70 -10.52 8.28 -24.37
CA ILE A 70 -9.15 8.64 -24.75
C ILE A 70 -9.19 9.72 -25.83
N SER A 71 -8.64 10.90 -25.55
CA SER A 71 -8.42 11.96 -26.52
C SER A 71 -6.91 12.23 -26.62
N ILE A 72 -6.44 12.78 -27.74
CA ILE A 72 -5.04 13.17 -27.91
C ILE A 72 -4.54 14.09 -26.77
N PRO A 73 -5.25 15.19 -26.39
CA PRO A 73 -4.80 16.03 -25.27
C PRO A 73 -4.81 15.27 -23.94
N PHE A 74 -5.78 14.39 -23.70
CA PHE A 74 -5.78 13.55 -22.49
C PHE A 74 -4.61 12.55 -22.48
N GLY A 75 -4.28 11.96 -23.63
CA GLY A 75 -3.07 11.14 -23.78
C GLY A 75 -1.81 11.92 -23.45
N ALA A 76 -1.71 13.17 -23.90
CA ALA A 76 -0.60 14.06 -23.56
C ALA A 76 -0.49 14.28 -22.04
N THR A 77 -1.61 14.43 -21.31
CA THR A 77 -1.58 14.54 -19.84
C THR A 77 -1.09 13.27 -19.14
N LEU A 78 -1.31 12.08 -19.74
CA LEU A 78 -0.86 10.80 -19.18
C LEU A 78 0.63 10.53 -19.44
N THR A 79 1.16 11.03 -20.56
CA THR A 79 2.59 10.89 -20.92
C THR A 79 3.43 12.08 -20.50
N ASP A 80 2.82 13.11 -19.93
CA ASP A 80 3.55 14.27 -19.44
C ASP A 80 4.51 13.83 -18.33
N THR A 81 5.76 14.26 -18.44
CA THR A 81 6.77 13.88 -17.46
C THR A 81 6.48 14.65 -16.18
N ALA A 82 6.02 13.94 -15.16
CA ALA A 82 5.69 14.54 -13.87
C ALA A 82 6.90 15.29 -13.31
N LYS A 83 6.79 16.62 -13.23
CA LYS A 83 7.77 17.45 -12.54
C LYS A 83 7.56 17.29 -11.05
N PHE A 84 8.55 16.74 -10.37
CA PHE A 84 8.52 16.58 -8.93
C PHE A 84 8.51 17.97 -8.26
N PRO A 85 7.49 18.29 -7.45
CA PRO A 85 7.46 19.57 -6.75
C PRO A 85 8.53 19.57 -5.66
N VAL A 86 9.04 20.76 -5.32
CA VAL A 86 9.88 20.93 -4.12
C VAL A 86 9.08 20.52 -2.88
N LEU A 87 9.40 19.33 -2.34
CA LEU A 87 8.71 18.83 -1.17
C LEU A 87 9.02 19.69 0.05
N LYS A 88 7.98 20.25 0.66
CA LYS A 88 8.06 20.71 2.05
C LYS A 88 7.98 19.47 2.93
N LEU A 89 9.15 18.93 3.34
CA LEU A 89 9.25 17.77 4.24
C LEU A 89 8.65 18.02 5.62
N GLN A 90 8.39 19.27 5.96
CA GLN A 90 7.79 19.66 7.23
C GLN A 90 6.27 19.77 7.04
N ASP A 91 5.57 18.70 7.44
CA ASP A 91 4.12 18.62 7.37
C ASP A 91 3.48 19.67 8.32
N PRO A 92 2.73 20.65 7.79
CA PRO A 92 2.07 21.67 8.59
C PRO A 92 0.97 21.09 9.49
N TYR A 93 0.50 19.87 9.21
CA TYR A 93 -0.52 19.16 9.99
C TYR A 93 0.06 18.04 10.85
N ALA A 94 1.38 17.92 10.96
CA ALA A 94 2.01 16.95 11.84
C ALA A 94 1.49 17.19 13.27
N LYS A 95 0.71 16.23 13.79
CA LYS A 95 0.23 16.27 15.16
C LYS A 95 1.46 16.36 16.06
N LYS A 96 1.64 17.52 16.70
CA LYS A 96 2.71 17.71 17.67
C LYS A 96 2.56 16.61 18.72
N GLY A 97 3.57 15.74 18.82
CA GLY A 97 3.59 14.69 19.83
C GLY A 97 3.48 15.28 21.24
N LEU A 98 3.40 14.43 22.27
CA LEU A 98 3.34 14.91 23.65
C LEU A 98 4.49 15.90 23.88
N PRO A 99 4.20 17.12 24.37
CA PRO A 99 5.24 18.11 24.63
C PRO A 99 6.25 17.51 25.61
N VAL A 100 7.54 17.76 25.38
CA VAL A 100 8.66 17.12 26.08
C VAL A 100 8.48 17.19 27.60
N TRP A 101 7.98 18.30 28.13
CA TRP A 101 7.71 18.47 29.55
C TRP A 101 6.67 17.47 30.10
N LYS A 102 5.58 17.20 29.37
CA LYS A 102 4.61 16.17 29.78
C LYS A 102 5.23 14.77 29.77
N ARG A 103 6.09 14.46 28.80
CA ARG A 103 6.86 13.19 28.76
C ARG A 103 7.78 13.06 29.98
N VAL A 104 8.50 14.13 30.32
CA VAL A 104 9.41 14.16 31.49
C VAL A 104 8.62 14.01 32.79
N CYS A 105 7.50 14.71 32.96
CA CYS A 105 6.65 14.56 34.14
C CYS A 105 6.10 13.14 34.29
N ILE A 106 5.66 12.51 33.20
CA ILE A 106 5.19 11.11 33.22
C ILE A 106 6.33 10.16 33.59
N SER A 107 7.53 10.33 33.02
CA SER A 107 8.68 9.50 33.38
C SER A 107 9.10 9.69 34.84
N LEU A 108 9.05 10.92 35.35
CA LEU A 108 9.38 11.23 36.74
C LEU A 108 8.35 10.59 37.68
N ALA A 109 7.06 10.74 37.41
CA ALA A 109 5.99 10.12 38.18
C ALA A 109 6.12 8.59 38.20
N ALA A 110 6.41 7.96 37.06
CA ALA A 110 6.65 6.52 36.98
C ALA A 110 7.86 6.08 37.81
N SER A 111 8.96 6.84 37.78
CA SER A 111 10.15 6.55 38.60
C SER A 111 9.86 6.65 40.10
N VAL A 112 9.08 7.66 40.53
CA VAL A 112 8.67 7.83 41.93
C VAL A 112 7.78 6.67 42.38
N VAL A 113 6.81 6.26 41.56
CA VAL A 113 5.95 5.10 41.87
C VAL A 113 6.77 3.81 41.99
N LEU A 114 7.74 3.58 41.11
CA LEU A 114 8.65 2.43 41.21
C LEU A 114 9.49 2.47 42.49
N ILE A 115 10.06 3.62 42.83
CA ILE A 115 10.86 3.80 44.06
C ILE A 115 10.00 3.54 45.31
N ILE A 116 8.78 4.05 45.35
CA ILE A 116 7.83 3.83 46.45
C ILE A 116 7.46 2.34 46.55
N GLY A 117 7.18 1.68 45.43
CA GLY A 117 6.88 0.25 45.40
C GLY A 117 8.06 -0.61 45.89
N LEU A 118 9.28 -0.30 45.46
CA LEU A 118 10.49 -1.00 45.92
C LEU A 118 10.80 -0.73 47.40
N TRP A 119 10.51 0.47 47.91
CA TRP A 119 10.65 0.83 49.31
C TRP A 119 9.62 0.11 50.19
N LEU A 120 8.36 0.02 49.75
CA LEU A 120 7.30 -0.74 50.43
C LEU A 120 7.59 -2.25 50.46
N GLY A 121 8.14 -2.81 49.38
CA GLY A 121 8.50 -4.22 49.25
C GLY A 121 9.81 -4.62 49.95
N ASN A 122 10.47 -3.70 50.67
CA ASN A 122 11.74 -3.95 51.39
C ASN A 122 12.90 -4.46 50.50
N LEU A 123 12.84 -4.23 49.18
CA LEU A 123 13.93 -4.57 48.23
C LEU A 123 15.04 -3.51 48.24
N LEU A 124 14.79 -2.33 48.83
CA LEU A 124 15.74 -1.24 48.99
C LEU A 124 16.56 -1.31 50.31
N ALA A 125 16.53 -2.45 51.00
CA ALA A 125 17.20 -2.64 52.30
C ALA A 125 18.73 -2.46 52.23
N TRP A 126 19.35 -2.71 51.06
CA TRP A 126 20.78 -2.47 50.83
C TRP A 126 21.16 -0.98 50.92
N ALA A 127 20.22 -0.07 50.64
CA ALA A 127 20.43 1.37 50.71
C ALA A 127 20.17 1.97 52.11
N LYS A 128 20.05 1.15 53.16
CA LYS A 128 19.76 1.56 54.55
C LYS A 128 18.46 2.36 54.71
N LEU A 129 17.49 2.19 53.81
CA LEU A 129 16.18 2.82 53.89
C LEU A 129 15.18 1.86 54.58
N PRO A 130 14.65 2.18 55.77
CA PRO A 130 13.73 1.29 56.48
C PRO A 130 12.36 1.28 55.79
N SER A 131 11.87 0.09 55.42
CA SER A 131 10.51 -0.08 54.89
C SER A 131 9.48 0.05 56.02
N PRO A 132 8.34 0.73 55.82
CA PRO A 132 7.34 0.95 56.87
C PRO A 132 6.53 -0.33 57.19
N LEU A 133 6.39 -1.25 56.22
CA LEU A 133 5.53 -2.43 56.34
C LEU A 133 6.20 -3.64 57.00
N PHE A 134 7.53 -3.79 56.86
CA PHE A 134 8.25 -4.92 57.45
C PHE A 134 9.13 -4.45 58.61
N HIS A 135 8.53 -4.33 59.80
CA HIS A 135 9.29 -4.14 61.02
C HIS A 135 9.97 -5.45 61.40
N LYS A 136 11.32 -5.49 61.35
CA LYS A 136 12.08 -6.53 62.02
C LYS A 136 11.92 -6.33 63.53
N ASN A 137 11.00 -7.06 64.15
CA ASN A 137 10.95 -7.19 65.59
C ASN A 137 12.31 -7.73 66.05
N LYS A 138 13.08 -6.90 66.78
CA LYS A 138 14.25 -7.39 67.52
C LYS A 138 13.71 -8.21 68.68
N ALA A 139 13.39 -9.48 68.41
CA ALA A 139 13.14 -10.45 69.44
C ALA A 139 14.47 -10.71 70.16
N THR A 140 14.53 -10.27 71.41
CA THR A 140 15.27 -10.82 72.54
C THR A 140 16.15 -12.02 72.20
N THR A 141 17.48 -11.81 72.20
CA THR A 141 18.42 -12.89 72.45
C THR A 141 19.11 -12.53 73.76
N GLU A 142 18.43 -12.84 74.86
CA GLU A 142 19.07 -13.02 76.16
C GLU A 142 20.25 -13.99 75.97
N GLN A 143 21.41 -13.56 76.43
CA GLN A 143 22.60 -14.38 76.47
C GLN A 143 22.38 -15.53 77.44
N VAL A 144 22.29 -16.74 76.89
CA VAL A 144 22.23 -17.99 77.63
C VAL A 144 23.56 -18.71 77.45
N VAL A 145 24.24 -18.87 78.59
CA VAL A 145 25.19 -19.94 78.93
C VAL A 145 26.61 -19.83 78.38
N THR A 146 27.58 -19.73 79.28
CA THR A 146 28.52 -20.85 79.48
C THR A 146 28.99 -20.85 80.94
N ILE A 147 28.66 -21.93 81.65
CA ILE A 147 29.17 -22.29 82.97
C ILE A 147 30.50 -22.99 82.72
N ASP A 148 31.62 -22.42 83.16
CA ASP A 148 32.89 -23.11 83.25
C ASP A 148 33.42 -23.00 84.68
N THR A 149 33.38 -24.12 85.40
CA THR A 149 34.31 -24.47 86.48
C THR A 149 35.03 -25.72 85.99
N PRO A 150 36.35 -25.88 86.19
CA PRO A 150 36.83 -26.25 87.52
C PRO A 150 38.26 -25.77 87.87
N VAL A 151 38.70 -26.20 89.07
CA VAL A 151 40.09 -26.49 89.50
C VAL A 151 40.70 -25.48 90.50
N SER A 152 40.51 -25.85 91.77
CA SER A 152 41.45 -25.86 92.92
C SER A 152 42.76 -25.08 92.86
N THR A 153 43.08 -24.34 93.93
CA THR A 153 44.03 -24.74 94.99
C THR A 153 44.29 -23.56 95.94
N ASP A 154 44.25 -23.85 97.26
CA ASP A 154 45.17 -23.41 98.34
C ASP A 154 45.50 -21.91 98.52
N GLU A 155 45.71 -21.34 99.71
CA GLU A 155 45.94 -21.83 101.08
C GLU A 155 45.95 -20.58 101.99
N THR A 156 45.92 -20.82 103.31
CA THR A 156 46.08 -19.90 104.48
C THR A 156 44.91 -19.02 104.92
#